data_AF-A0A817V307-F1
#
_entry.id   AF-A0A817V307-F1
#
_cell.length_a   1.000
_cell.length_b   1.000
_cell.length_c   1.000
_cell.angle_alpha   90.00
_cell.angle_beta   90.00
_cell.angle_gamma   90.00
#
_symmetry.space_group_name_H-M   'P 1'
#
loop_
_entity.id
_entity.type
_entity.pdbx_description
1 polymer ?
#
loop_
_entity_poly.entity_id
_entity_poly.type
_entity_poly.pdbx_seq_one_letter_code
_entity_poly.pdbx_strand_id
1 'polypeptide(L)'
;MCPIFRVGTLIDIVEPDRDEQMQMLKYGSVIGLKIHWNCNLDKSLNLCKPEYSFRRLDKSYKEESFLSGFNFRFASHWKYQNRSYRTLTRAFGLRFIISVCIFQYYN
;
A
#
# COMPACT_ATOMS: atom_id res chain seq x y z
N MET A 1 -5.33 -20.62 -4.85
CA MET A 1 -4.71 -19.35 -4.44
C MET A 1 -5.80 -18.38 -4.06
N CYS A 2 -5.69 -17.70 -2.92
CA CYS A 2 -6.69 -16.75 -2.46
C CYS A 2 -6.22 -15.31 -2.75
N PRO A 3 -6.97 -14.51 -3.53
CA PRO A 3 -6.65 -13.08 -3.77
C PRO A 3 -7.26 -12.14 -2.71
N ILE A 4 -7.75 -12.68 -1.58
CA ILE A 4 -8.36 -11.91 -0.49
C ILE A 4 -7.32 -11.74 0.62
N PHE A 5 -6.98 -10.49 0.94
CA PHE A 5 -5.99 -10.15 1.95
C PHE A 5 -6.61 -9.31 3.07
N ARG A 6 -6.40 -9.74 4.32
CA ARG A 6 -6.81 -8.97 5.50
C ARG A 6 -5.74 -7.93 5.81
N VAL A 7 -6.14 -6.67 5.97
CA VAL A 7 -5.22 -5.55 6.26
C VAL A 7 -4.35 -5.81 7.50
N GLY A 8 -4.93 -6.31 8.59
CA GLY A 8 -4.18 -6.65 9.80
C GLY A 8 -3.05 -7.66 9.52
N THR A 9 -3.36 -8.73 8.80
CA THR A 9 -2.35 -9.73 8.40
C THR A 9 -1.26 -9.13 7.50
N LEU A 10 -1.60 -8.19 6.62
CA LEU A 10 -0.59 -7.50 5.81
C LEU A 10 0.35 -6.66 6.68
N ILE A 11 -0.19 -5.94 7.68
CA ILE A 11 0.60 -5.16 8.63
C ILE A 11 1.54 -6.08 9.41
N ASP A 12 1.04 -7.21 9.92
CA ASP A 12 1.84 -8.20 10.65
C ASP A 12 2.98 -8.78 9.79
N ILE A 13 2.77 -8.94 8.48
CA ILE A 13 3.78 -9.43 7.54
C ILE A 13 4.87 -8.37 7.28
N VAL A 14 4.48 -7.10 7.11
CA VAL A 14 5.44 -6.05 6.67
C VAL A 14 6.16 -5.36 7.81
N GLU A 15 5.67 -5.48 9.04
CA GLU A 15 6.23 -4.82 10.22
C GLU A 15 6.06 -5.70 11.47
N PRO A 16 7.14 -6.31 11.99
CA PRO A 16 7.06 -7.14 13.21
C PRO A 16 7.00 -6.31 14.51
N ASP A 17 7.37 -5.03 14.48
CA ASP A 17 7.40 -4.18 15.67
C ASP A 17 6.03 -3.53 15.94
N ARG A 18 5.44 -3.83 17.10
CA ARG A 18 4.11 -3.32 17.49
C ARG A 18 4.05 -1.80 17.64
N ASP A 19 5.12 -1.16 18.07
CA ASP A 19 5.14 0.29 18.22
C ASP A 19 5.13 0.94 16.83
N GLU A 20 5.87 0.39 15.87
CA GLU A 20 5.83 0.83 14.47
C GLU A 20 4.46 0.59 13.85
N GLN A 21 3.83 -0.56 14.09
CA GLN A 21 2.47 -0.83 13.62
C GLN A 21 1.48 0.24 14.14
N MET A 22 1.57 0.62 15.42
CA MET A 22 0.75 1.69 15.99
C MET A 22 1.01 3.03 15.30
N GLN A 23 2.26 3.37 14.99
CA GLN A 23 2.57 4.59 14.22
C GLN A 23 2.00 4.52 12.80
N MET A 24 2.10 3.37 12.12
CA MET A 24 1.53 3.17 10.78
C MET A 24 0.02 3.38 10.77
N LEU A 25 -0.69 2.91 11.80
CA LEU A 25 -2.14 3.11 11.93
C LEU A 25 -2.50 4.56 12.27
N LYS A 26 -1.66 5.26 13.03
CA LYS A 26 -1.91 6.64 13.48
C LYS A 26 -1.57 7.69 12.43
N TYR A 27 -0.44 7.53 11.75
CA TYR A 27 0.14 8.54 10.84
C TYR A 27 0.24 8.06 9.38
N GLY A 28 -0.22 6.84 9.11
CA GLY A 28 -0.25 6.24 7.77
C GLY A 28 1.01 5.44 7.44
N SER A 29 1.03 4.80 6.28
CA SER A 29 2.21 4.08 5.77
C SER A 29 1.98 3.74 4.32
N VAL A 30 3.05 3.41 3.59
CA VAL A 30 2.97 2.95 2.21
C VAL A 30 3.36 1.48 2.16
N ILE A 31 2.44 0.62 1.75
CA ILE A 31 2.63 -0.83 1.67
C ILE A 31 2.65 -1.24 0.19
N GLY A 32 3.71 -1.91 -0.22
CA GLY A 32 3.87 -2.49 -1.55
C GLY A 32 3.33 -3.92 -1.57
N LEU A 33 2.52 -4.22 -2.58
CA LEU A 33 2.05 -5.56 -2.92
C LEU A 33 2.58 -5.89 -4.31
N LYS A 34 3.44 -6.90 -4.42
CA LYS A 34 3.97 -7.38 -5.68
C LYS A 34 3.25 -8.67 -6.06
N ILE A 35 2.70 -8.70 -7.28
CA ILE A 35 2.15 -9.89 -7.92
C ILE A 35 3.14 -10.30 -9.00
N HIS A 36 3.88 -11.38 -8.76
CA HIS A 36 4.87 -11.88 -9.69
C HIS A 36 4.33 -13.08 -10.45
N TRP A 37 4.38 -13.03 -11.78
CA TRP A 37 4.02 -14.12 -12.67
C TRP A 37 5.28 -14.57 -13.39
N ASN A 38 5.83 -15.71 -13.00
CA ASN A 38 6.97 -16.31 -13.66
C ASN A 38 6.52 -17.54 -14.45
N CYS A 39 6.28 -17.36 -15.75
CA CYS A 39 5.55 -18.33 -16.54
C CYS A 39 6.37 -18.86 -17.71
N ASN A 40 6.62 -20.17 -17.69
CA ASN A 40 7.14 -20.91 -18.83
C ASN A 40 5.98 -21.19 -19.80
N LEU A 41 6.05 -20.62 -21.01
CA LEU A 41 4.98 -20.70 -22.02
C LEU A 41 4.96 -22.02 -22.82
N ASP A 42 5.95 -22.89 -22.65
CA ASP A 42 5.95 -24.25 -23.19
C ASP A 42 5.11 -25.21 -22.34
N LYS A 43 4.79 -24.80 -21.10
CA LYS A 43 3.98 -25.58 -20.16
C LYS A 43 2.54 -25.11 -20.16
N SER A 44 1.66 -25.94 -19.57
CA SER A 44 0.25 -25.56 -19.40
C SER A 44 0.11 -24.22 -18.66
N LEU A 45 -0.75 -23.33 -19.18
CA LEU A 45 -1.11 -22.07 -18.52
C LEU A 45 -1.63 -22.26 -17.09
N ASN A 46 -2.14 -23.44 -16.74
CA ASN A 46 -2.57 -23.76 -15.36
C ASN A 46 -1.41 -23.78 -14.35
N LEU A 47 -0.17 -23.92 -14.82
CA LEU A 47 1.03 -23.87 -14.00
C LEU A 47 1.54 -22.43 -13.80
N CYS A 48 1.12 -21.50 -14.65
CA CYS A 48 1.38 -20.07 -14.50
C CYS A 48 0.50 -19.53 -13.37
N LYS A 49 1.05 -19.41 -12.16
CA LYS A 49 0.34 -18.93 -10.96
C LYS A 49 1.02 -17.68 -10.42
N PRO A 50 0.25 -16.74 -9.84
CA PRO A 50 0.85 -15.57 -9.23
C PRO A 50 1.64 -15.95 -7.96
N GLU A 51 2.62 -15.14 -7.64
CA GLU A 51 3.33 -15.14 -6.37
C GLU A 51 3.11 -13.77 -5.72
N TYR A 52 2.57 -13.75 -4.50
CA TYR A 52 2.33 -12.52 -3.76
C TYR A 52 3.47 -12.25 -2.79
N SER A 53 4.01 -11.04 -2.82
CA SER A 53 4.91 -10.56 -1.77
C SER A 53 4.54 -9.16 -1.32
N PHE A 54 4.79 -8.88 -0.05
CA PHE A 54 4.41 -7.63 0.60
C PHE A 54 5.65 -7.00 1.23
N ARG A 55 5.75 -5.68 1.16
CA ARG A 55 6.82 -4.94 1.85
C ARG A 55 6.36 -3.56 2.24
N ARG A 56 6.87 -3.03 3.34
CA ARG A 56 6.76 -1.60 3.66
C ARG A 56 7.65 -0.80 2.70
N LEU A 57 7.16 0.35 2.23
CA LEU A 57 7.83 1.21 1.24
C LEU A 57 8.24 2.57 1.82
N ASP A 58 7.55 3.06 2.85
CA ASP A 58 7.96 4.24 3.61
C ASP A 58 9.08 3.90 4.61
N LYS A 59 9.73 4.93 5.14
CA LYS A 59 10.75 4.79 6.19
C LYS A 59 10.10 4.47 7.53
N SER A 60 10.86 3.81 8.40
CA SER A 60 10.46 3.59 9.79
C SER A 60 10.22 4.92 10.52
N TYR A 61 9.33 4.94 11.51
CA TYR A 61 9.11 6.11 12.36
C TYR A 61 10.26 6.34 13.35
N LYS A 62 11.04 5.29 13.66
CA LYS A 62 12.25 5.37 14.50
C LYS A 62 13.41 6.13 13.84
N GLU A 63 13.39 6.28 12.51
CA GLU A 63 14.43 6.98 11.77
C GLU A 63 14.28 8.52 11.78
N GLU A 64 13.35 9.07 12.59
CA GLU A 64 13.06 10.51 12.76
C GLU A 64 13.09 11.30 11.44
N SER A 65 12.41 10.78 10.41
CA SER A 65 12.38 11.39 9.09
C SER A 65 11.06 12.13 8.84
N PHE A 66 11.12 13.30 8.20
CA PHE A 66 9.95 13.97 7.63
C PHE A 66 9.20 13.11 6.57
N LEU A 67 9.80 12.00 6.14
CA LEU A 67 9.28 11.08 5.14
C LEU A 67 8.52 9.88 5.74
N SER A 68 8.42 9.77 7.07
CA SER A 68 7.71 8.65 7.72
C SER A 68 6.20 8.86 7.67
N GLY A 69 5.48 7.82 7.24
CA GLY A 69 4.02 7.83 7.13
C GLY A 69 3.44 8.34 5.81
N PHE A 70 2.12 8.31 5.71
CA PHE A 70 1.39 8.74 4.52
C PHE A 70 0.18 9.59 4.90
N ASN A 71 0.20 10.84 4.46
CA ASN A 71 -0.90 11.78 4.63
C ASN A 71 -1.06 12.69 3.41
N PHE A 72 -2.27 13.16 3.19
CA PHE A 72 -2.58 14.13 2.14
C PHE A 72 -3.64 15.13 2.61
N ARG A 73 -3.65 16.30 1.98
CA ARG A 73 -4.65 17.34 2.24
C ARG A 73 -5.58 17.46 1.04
N PHE A 74 -6.88 17.51 1.31
CA PHE A 74 -7.89 17.81 0.30
C PHE A 74 -8.87 18.84 0.85
N ALA A 75 -9.52 19.58 -0.03
CA ALA A 75 -10.43 20.65 0.36
C ALA A 75 -11.81 20.44 -0.27
N SER A 76 -12.84 20.44 0.57
CA SER A 76 -14.23 20.52 0.12
C SER A 76 -14.62 21.99 0.02
N HIS A 77 -14.91 22.45 -1.19
CA HIS A 77 -15.26 23.85 -1.46
C HIS A 77 -16.77 24.01 -1.50
N TRP A 78 -17.29 25.04 -0.85
CA TRP A 78 -18.72 25.32 -0.79
C TRP A 78 -18.98 26.82 -0.76
N LYS A 79 -20.22 27.23 -1.05
CA LYS A 79 -20.63 28.64 -1.05
C LYS A 79 -21.82 28.84 -0.13
N TYR A 80 -21.82 29.95 0.59
CA TYR A 80 -22.95 30.38 1.41
C TYR A 80 -23.08 31.90 1.33
N GLN A 81 -24.30 32.39 1.06
CA GLN A 81 -24.59 33.82 0.90
C GLN A 81 -23.60 34.55 -0.02
N ASN A 82 -23.35 34.00 -1.21
CA ASN A 82 -22.43 34.53 -2.22
C ASN A 82 -20.95 34.66 -1.79
N ARG A 83 -20.57 34.12 -0.61
CA ARG A 83 -19.18 33.98 -0.17
C ARG A 83 -18.70 32.56 -0.40
N SER A 84 -17.44 32.44 -0.81
CA SER A 84 -16.78 31.14 -1.03
C SER A 84 -16.06 30.69 0.24
N TYR A 85 -16.28 29.44 0.62
CA TYR A 85 -15.70 28.79 1.78
C TYR A 85 -15.02 27.48 1.36
N ARG A 86 -14.14 26.99 2.23
CA ARG A 86 -13.60 25.64 2.10
C ARG A 86 -13.40 24.99 3.45
N THR A 87 -13.63 23.70 3.51
CA THR A 87 -13.20 22.83 4.61
C THR A 87 -11.94 22.10 4.16
N LEU A 88 -10.81 22.42 4.80
CA LEU A 88 -9.53 21.76 4.53
C LEU A 88 -9.37 20.56 5.47
N THR A 89 -9.23 19.36 4.91
CA THR A 89 -9.05 18.11 5.66
C THR A 89 -7.66 17.56 5.42
N ARG A 90 -6.97 17.17 6.49
CA ARG A 90 -5.74 16.36 6.45
C ARG A 90 -6.10 14.94 6.80
N ALA A 91 -5.93 14.00 5.87
CA ALA A 91 -6.18 12.58 6.09
C ALA A 91 -4.85 11.83 6.22
N PHE A 92 -4.83 10.86 7.14
CA PHE A 92 -3.74 9.91 7.35
C PHE A 92 -4.28 8.53 7.05
N GLY A 93 -3.45 7.66 6.45
CA GLY A 93 -3.91 6.31 6.15
C GLY A 93 -2.87 5.46 5.46
N LEU A 94 -3.25 4.20 5.21
CA LEU A 94 -2.43 3.24 4.50
C LEU A 94 -2.62 3.40 3.00
N ARG A 95 -1.52 3.54 2.26
CA ARG A 95 -1.52 3.51 0.80
C ARG A 95 -0.95 2.19 0.31
N PHE A 96 -1.76 1.43 -0.41
CA PHE A 96 -1.30 0.20 -1.06
C PHE A 96 -0.83 0.49 -2.48
N ILE A 97 0.39 0.10 -2.82
CA ILE A 97 0.94 0.17 -4.18
C ILE A 97 1.00 -1.26 -4.71
N ILE A 98 0.11 -1.56 -5.66
CA ILE A 98 0.05 -2.88 -6.29
C ILE A 98 0.88 -2.84 -7.57
N SER A 99 1.92 -3.66 -7.62
CA SER A 99 2.77 -3.84 -8.80
C SER A 99 2.62 -5.24 -9.36
N VAL A 100 2.35 -5.34 -10.65
CA VAL A 100 2.20 -6.62 -11.36
C VAL A 100 3.40 -6.78 -12.27
N CYS A 101 4.20 -7.82 -12.05
CA CYS A 101 5.35 -8.17 -12.86
C CYS A 101 5.06 -9.48 -13.57
N ILE A 102 5.16 -9.46 -14.90
CA ILE A 102 4.98 -10.65 -15.74
C ILE A 102 6.32 -10.93 -16.41
N PHE A 103 6.86 -12.12 -16.16
CA PHE A 103 8.01 -12.66 -16.84
C PHE A 103 7.57 -13.91 -17.58
N GLN A 104 7.72 -13.86 -18.90
CA GLN A 104 7.37 -14.94 -19.82
C GLN A 104 8.64 -15.42 -20.48
N TYR A 105 8.84 -16.73 -20.46
CA TYR A 105 10.02 -17.33 -21.05
C TYR A 105 9.69 -18.69 -21.65
N TYR A 106 10.54 -19.08 -22.59
CA TYR A 106 10.58 -20.39 -23.22
C TYR A 106 11.86 -21.09 -22.76
N ASN A 107 11.90 -22.41 -22.84
CA ASN A 107 13.14 -23.18 -22.62
C ASN A 107 14.08 -23.13 -23.82
#